data_AF-A0A7W0P4K9-F1
#
_entry.id   AF-A0A7W0P4K9-F1
#
_cell.length_a   1.000
_cell.length_b   1.000
_cell.length_c   1.000
_cell.angle_alpha   90.00
_cell.angle_beta   90.00
_cell.angle_gamma   90.00
#
_symmetry.space_group_name_H-M   'P 1'
#
loop_
_entity.id
_entity.type
_entity.pdbx_description
1 polymer ?
#
loop_
_entity_poly.entity_id
_entity_poly.type
_entity_poly.pdbx_seq_one_letter_code
_entity_poly.pdbx_strand_id
1 'polypeptide(L)'
;MTRHVLVRSSGRSELVPESVLPLEADLHDALARNPELLPTTDLGLGRVAVVGRESGLASGYADLILVDDAGQLCLVEVKKEGNPDTRQVIAQLIDYAAALWGKSVEEFEKTVVEPFLQAESEAGAGSLDDLIVGQLAPAEAENEAEGVGPTGIDLRNSLEAGSPSRHVNSPGPCPGDRQRFAS
;
A
#
# COMPACT_ATOMS: atom_id res chain seq x y z
N MET A 1 4.15 15.16 15.60
CA MET A 1 4.28 13.83 16.25
C MET A 1 4.51 12.82 15.15
N THR A 2 5.53 11.97 15.24
CA THR A 2 5.83 10.95 14.22
C THR A 2 4.78 9.85 14.28
N ARG A 3 4.03 9.66 13.19
CA ARG A 3 3.08 8.54 13.06
C ARG A 3 3.88 7.26 12.81
N HIS A 4 3.39 6.14 13.28
CA HIS A 4 4.03 4.84 13.10
C HIS A 4 3.01 3.83 12.59
N VAL A 5 3.46 2.90 11.77
CA VAL A 5 2.70 1.72 11.34
C VAL A 5 3.32 0.50 12.00
N LEU A 6 2.50 -0.35 12.62
CA LEU A 6 2.95 -1.63 13.17
C LEU A 6 2.76 -2.72 12.11
N VAL A 7 3.86 -3.24 11.57
CA VAL A 7 3.85 -4.35 10.62
C VAL A 7 4.05 -5.66 11.40
N ARG A 8 3.17 -6.65 11.18
CA ARG A 8 3.29 -7.99 11.77
C ARG A 8 3.46 -9.02 10.66
N SER A 9 4.57 -9.75 10.66
CA SER A 9 4.83 -10.83 9.70
C SER A 9 5.47 -12.03 10.41
N SER A 10 4.91 -13.23 10.20
CA SER A 10 5.42 -14.52 10.70
C SER A 10 5.87 -14.51 12.18
N GLY A 11 5.06 -13.90 13.06
CA GLY A 11 5.34 -13.82 14.50
C GLY A 11 6.31 -12.72 14.93
N ARG A 12 6.86 -11.93 13.99
CA ARG A 12 7.65 -10.73 14.28
C ARG A 12 6.79 -9.47 14.13
N SER A 13 7.05 -8.49 14.98
CA SER A 13 6.41 -7.17 14.94
C SER A 13 7.48 -6.10 14.78
N GLU A 14 7.29 -5.22 13.80
CA GLU A 14 8.18 -4.10 13.52
C GLU A 14 7.38 -2.80 13.51
N LEU A 15 7.92 -1.75 14.14
CA LEU A 15 7.37 -0.40 14.08
C LEU A 15 8.09 0.37 12.98
N VAL A 16 7.36 0.73 11.93
CA VAL A 16 7.87 1.53 10.82
C VAL A 16 7.42 2.97 11.03
N PRO A 17 8.35 3.94 11.15
CA PRO A 17 7.98 5.35 11.24
C PRO A 17 7.48 5.86 9.88
N GLU A 18 6.52 6.77 9.90
CA GLU A 18 6.10 7.51 8.71
C GLU A 18 7.28 8.36 8.19
N SER A 19 7.49 8.31 6.88
CA SER A 19 8.41 9.17 6.16
C SER A 19 7.66 9.98 5.11
N VAL A 20 8.00 11.25 4.97
CA VAL A 20 7.45 12.11 3.91
C VAL A 20 8.29 11.93 2.65
N LEU A 21 7.64 11.74 1.51
CA LEU A 21 8.27 11.87 0.20
C LEU A 21 8.29 13.35 -0.20
N PRO A 22 9.47 13.99 -0.28
CA PRO A 22 9.55 15.43 -0.46
C PRO A 22 9.14 15.88 -1.87
N LEU A 23 9.45 15.07 -2.88
CA LEU A 23 9.18 15.34 -4.29
C LEU A 23 8.02 14.48 -4.82
N GLU A 24 7.27 15.06 -5.75
CA GLU A 24 6.20 14.36 -6.48
C GLU A 24 6.77 13.16 -7.27
N ALA A 25 7.94 13.34 -7.89
CA ALA A 25 8.67 12.25 -8.55
C ALA A 25 8.96 11.05 -7.64
N ASP A 26 9.32 11.27 -6.36
CA ASP A 26 9.59 10.16 -5.44
C ASP A 26 8.32 9.30 -5.19
N LEU A 27 7.13 9.94 -5.21
CA LEU A 27 5.85 9.27 -5.08
C LEU A 27 5.46 8.52 -6.37
N HIS A 28 5.76 9.09 -7.54
CA HIS A 28 5.58 8.40 -8.83
C HIS A 28 6.39 7.10 -8.84
N ASP A 29 7.65 7.17 -8.42
CA ASP A 29 8.59 6.05 -8.41
C ASP A 29 8.19 4.98 -7.40
N ALA A 30 7.64 5.38 -6.26
CA ALA A 30 7.13 4.45 -5.26
C ALA A 30 5.92 3.69 -5.79
N LEU A 31 4.96 4.38 -6.42
CA LEU A 31 3.75 3.77 -6.98
C LEU A 31 4.04 2.92 -8.21
N ALA A 32 4.98 3.30 -9.06
CA ALA A 32 5.40 2.50 -10.21
C ALA A 32 5.99 1.14 -9.80
N ARG A 33 6.80 1.13 -8.73
CA ARG A 33 7.44 -0.09 -8.21
C ARG A 33 6.53 -0.95 -7.35
N ASN A 34 5.47 -0.36 -6.81
CA ASN A 34 4.54 -1.03 -5.89
C ASN A 34 3.10 -0.67 -6.30
N PRO A 35 2.62 -1.09 -7.49
CA PRO A 35 1.29 -0.74 -7.99
C PRO A 35 0.16 -1.26 -7.10
N GLU A 36 0.42 -2.26 -6.25
CA GLU A 36 -0.50 -2.76 -5.22
C GLU A 36 -0.84 -1.73 -4.13
N LEU A 37 -0.10 -0.62 -4.06
CA LEU A 37 -0.44 0.52 -3.19
C LEU A 37 -1.62 1.33 -3.73
N LEU A 38 -1.97 1.18 -5.01
CA LEU A 38 -3.14 1.82 -5.59
C LEU A 38 -4.42 1.07 -5.15
N PRO A 39 -5.52 1.78 -4.89
CA PRO A 39 -6.79 1.18 -4.48
C PRO A 39 -7.53 0.55 -5.68
N THR A 40 -6.89 -0.36 -6.40
CA THR A 40 -7.37 -0.93 -7.67
C THR A 40 -8.72 -1.63 -7.51
N THR A 41 -8.93 -2.37 -6.41
CA THR A 41 -10.21 -3.02 -6.11
C THR A 41 -11.35 -2.03 -5.91
N ASP A 42 -11.11 -0.90 -5.25
CA ASP A 42 -12.13 0.15 -5.05
C ASP A 42 -12.49 0.84 -6.37
N LEU A 43 -11.57 0.84 -7.33
CA LEU A 43 -11.76 1.33 -8.70
C LEU A 43 -12.38 0.29 -9.64
N GLY A 44 -12.61 -0.95 -9.16
CA GLY A 44 -13.17 -2.04 -9.95
C GLY A 44 -12.20 -2.69 -10.92
N LEU A 45 -10.89 -2.48 -10.75
CA LEU A 45 -9.83 -3.08 -11.56
C LEU A 45 -9.40 -4.43 -11.01
N GLY A 46 -8.98 -5.32 -11.90
CA GLY A 46 -8.39 -6.61 -11.54
C GLY A 46 -6.93 -6.52 -11.08
N ARG A 47 -6.14 -7.54 -11.41
CA ARG A 47 -4.67 -7.44 -11.27
C ARG A 47 -4.17 -6.41 -12.27
N VAL A 48 -3.23 -5.56 -11.88
CA VAL A 48 -2.73 -4.47 -12.73
C VAL A 48 -1.25 -4.66 -13.06
N ALA A 49 -0.88 -4.26 -14.27
CA ALA A 49 0.48 -4.12 -14.74
C ALA A 49 0.76 -2.64 -15.05
N VAL A 50 1.93 -2.16 -14.66
CA VAL A 50 2.40 -0.82 -15.07
C VAL A 50 2.97 -0.94 -16.48
N VAL A 51 2.37 -0.21 -17.41
CA VAL A 51 2.74 -0.24 -18.83
C VAL A 51 3.33 1.07 -19.33
N GLY A 52 3.25 2.12 -18.52
CA GLY A 52 3.84 3.42 -18.80
C GLY A 52 4.16 4.17 -17.52
N ARG A 53 5.29 4.88 -17.53
CA ARG A 53 5.70 5.84 -16.50
C ARG A 53 6.24 7.08 -17.20
N GLU A 54 5.83 8.26 -16.73
CA GLU A 54 6.17 9.55 -17.36
C GLU A 54 5.96 9.50 -18.89
N SER A 55 4.83 8.96 -19.30
CA SER A 55 4.56 8.68 -20.72
C SER A 55 4.25 9.96 -21.47
N GLY A 56 5.07 10.28 -22.47
CA GLY A 56 4.90 11.46 -23.31
C GLY A 56 3.67 11.35 -24.22
N LEU A 57 2.63 12.10 -23.88
CA LEU A 57 1.39 12.25 -24.65
C LEU A 57 1.32 13.64 -25.28
N ALA A 58 0.37 13.83 -26.20
CA ALA A 58 0.21 15.09 -26.92
C ALA A 58 -0.01 16.32 -25.99
N SER A 59 -0.60 16.10 -24.82
CA SER A 59 -0.96 17.14 -23.85
C SER A 59 -0.01 17.24 -22.66
N GLY A 60 1.00 16.38 -22.54
CA GLY A 60 1.91 16.36 -21.40
C GLY A 60 2.47 14.98 -21.12
N TYR A 61 2.93 14.77 -19.89
CA TYR A 61 3.46 13.50 -19.42
C TYR A 61 2.49 12.91 -18.41
N ALA A 62 1.95 11.72 -18.71
CA ALA A 62 1.13 10.98 -17.75
C ALA A 62 2.05 10.28 -16.75
N ASP A 63 1.83 10.48 -15.44
CA ASP A 63 2.73 9.97 -14.41
C ASP A 63 2.80 8.44 -14.44
N LEU A 64 1.64 7.76 -14.43
CA LEU A 64 1.56 6.31 -14.61
C LEU A 64 0.37 5.90 -15.49
N ILE A 65 0.59 4.86 -16.29
CA ILE A 65 -0.43 4.17 -17.08
C ILE A 65 -0.39 2.70 -16.70
N LEU A 66 -1.52 2.17 -16.24
CA LEU A 66 -1.68 0.76 -15.92
C LEU A 66 -2.69 0.10 -16.86
N VAL A 67 -2.54 -1.21 -17.04
CA VAL A 67 -3.54 -2.07 -17.66
C VAL A 67 -3.90 -3.20 -16.68
N ASP A 68 -5.18 -3.54 -16.58
CA ASP A 68 -5.59 -4.70 -15.80
C ASP A 68 -5.69 -5.99 -16.64
N ASP A 69 -5.95 -7.12 -15.98
CA ASP A 69 -6.09 -8.43 -16.63
C ASP A 69 -7.33 -8.57 -17.53
N ALA A 70 -8.24 -7.58 -17.53
CA ALA A 70 -9.35 -7.45 -18.46
C ALA A 70 -9.06 -6.47 -19.62
N GLY A 71 -7.87 -5.86 -19.66
CA GLY A 71 -7.46 -4.88 -20.68
C GLY A 71 -7.97 -3.46 -20.40
N GLN A 72 -8.45 -3.17 -19.19
CA GLN A 72 -8.88 -1.83 -18.80
C GLN A 72 -7.66 -0.95 -18.51
N LEU A 73 -7.60 0.23 -19.12
CA LEU A 73 -6.58 1.22 -18.85
C LEU A 73 -6.93 2.06 -17.60
N CYS A 74 -5.93 2.27 -16.75
CA CYS A 74 -6.00 3.18 -15.61
C CYS A 74 -4.93 4.26 -15.75
N LEU A 75 -5.35 5.52 -15.75
CA LEU A 75 -4.45 6.68 -15.76
C LEU A 75 -4.34 7.22 -14.35
N VAL A 76 -3.12 7.37 -13.85
CA VAL A 76 -2.85 7.92 -12.53
C VAL A 76 -2.04 9.19 -12.71
N GLU A 77 -2.60 10.29 -12.20
CA GLU A 77 -1.89 11.55 -12.02
C GLU A 77 -1.72 11.75 -10.52
N VAL A 78 -0.49 11.91 -10.08
CA VAL A 78 -0.16 12.10 -8.68
C VAL A 78 0.03 13.59 -8.44
N LYS A 79 -0.45 14.07 -7.29
CA LYS A 79 -0.20 15.43 -6.82
C LYS A 79 0.13 15.40 -5.35
N LYS A 80 1.12 16.20 -4.96
CA LYS A 80 1.47 16.39 -3.54
C LYS A 80 0.29 16.96 -2.73
N GLU A 81 0.28 16.66 -1.44
CA GLU A 81 -0.64 17.29 -0.48
C GLU A 81 -0.45 18.83 -0.43
N GLY A 82 -1.57 19.55 -0.50
CA GLY A 82 -1.64 21.02 -0.54
C GLY A 82 -2.44 21.48 -1.75
N ASN A 83 -3.21 22.58 -1.63
CA ASN A 83 -4.24 23.07 -2.56
C ASN A 83 -4.02 22.66 -4.04
N PRO A 84 -4.43 21.45 -4.45
CA PRO A 84 -4.27 21.01 -5.82
C PRO A 84 -5.35 21.73 -6.60
N ASP A 85 -5.02 22.33 -7.74
CA ASP A 85 -6.09 22.74 -8.66
C ASP A 85 -6.71 21.47 -9.23
N THR A 86 -7.68 20.90 -8.50
CA THR A 86 -8.34 19.63 -8.84
C THR A 86 -8.91 19.69 -10.26
N ARG A 87 -9.33 20.88 -10.72
CA ARG A 87 -9.81 21.06 -12.09
C ARG A 87 -8.70 20.87 -13.11
N GLN A 88 -7.49 21.32 -12.81
CA GLN A 88 -6.33 21.10 -13.66
C GLN A 88 -5.99 19.61 -13.76
N VAL A 89 -5.96 18.89 -12.62
CA VAL A 89 -5.71 17.44 -12.59
C VAL A 89 -6.73 16.67 -13.42
N ILE A 90 -8.02 17.00 -13.25
CA ILE A 90 -9.09 16.37 -14.03
C ILE A 90 -8.93 16.68 -15.52
N ALA A 91 -8.59 17.92 -15.89
CA ALA A 91 -8.37 18.30 -17.28
C ALA A 91 -7.20 17.50 -17.90
N GLN A 92 -6.08 17.35 -17.17
CA GLN A 92 -4.95 16.52 -17.61
C GLN A 92 -5.38 15.08 -17.88
N LEU A 93 -6.09 14.44 -16.93
CA LEU A 93 -6.57 13.06 -17.10
C LEU A 93 -7.50 12.91 -18.31
N ILE A 94 -8.38 13.88 -18.57
CA ILE A 94 -9.26 13.88 -19.74
C ILE A 94 -8.44 14.03 -21.03
N ASP A 95 -7.45 14.93 -21.06
CA ASP A 95 -6.60 15.15 -22.22
C ASP A 95 -5.75 13.91 -22.53
N TYR A 96 -5.22 13.24 -21.51
CA TYR A 96 -4.49 11.98 -21.66
C TYR A 96 -5.39 10.87 -22.20
N ALA A 97 -6.59 10.72 -21.63
CA ALA A 97 -7.56 9.75 -22.12
C ALA A 97 -7.93 10.01 -23.59
N ALA A 98 -8.13 11.28 -23.97
CA ALA A 98 -8.39 11.68 -25.35
C ALA A 98 -7.21 11.40 -26.27
N ALA A 99 -5.97 11.57 -25.80
CA ALA A 99 -4.77 11.26 -26.56
C ALA A 99 -4.61 9.75 -26.82
N LEU A 100 -5.11 8.89 -25.93
CA LEU A 100 -5.09 7.44 -26.10
C LEU A 100 -6.30 6.89 -26.85
N TRP A 101 -7.41 7.63 -26.84
CA TRP A 101 -8.66 7.20 -27.43
C TRP A 101 -8.55 6.92 -28.94
N GLY A 102 -9.01 5.74 -29.36
CA GLY A 102 -9.06 5.33 -30.76
C GLY A 102 -7.72 4.88 -31.35
N LYS A 103 -6.66 4.82 -30.56
CA LYS A 103 -5.39 4.18 -30.96
C LYS A 103 -5.58 2.68 -31.14
N SER A 104 -4.86 2.11 -32.11
CA SER A 104 -4.69 0.66 -32.17
C SER A 104 -3.76 0.18 -31.05
N VAL A 105 -3.74 -1.13 -30.80
CA VAL A 105 -2.82 -1.73 -29.82
C VAL A 105 -1.36 -1.47 -30.22
N GLU A 106 -1.04 -1.59 -31.51
CA GLU A 106 0.32 -1.33 -32.02
C GLU A 106 0.74 0.13 -31.85
N GLU A 107 -0.20 1.07 -32.05
CA GLU A 107 0.07 2.48 -31.79
C GLU A 107 0.27 2.76 -30.30
N PHE A 108 -0.52 2.10 -29.44
CA PHE A 108 -0.37 2.20 -27.99
C PHE A 108 0.97 1.63 -27.52
N GLU A 109 1.34 0.43 -27.96
CA GLU A 109 2.62 -0.22 -27.65
C GLU A 109 3.79 0.69 -28.00
N LYS A 110 3.81 1.21 -29.23
CA LYS A 110 4.87 2.10 -29.70
C LYS A 110 4.98 3.42 -28.94
N THR A 111 3.84 3.96 -28.47
CA THR A 111 3.82 5.29 -27.84
C THR A 111 3.95 5.27 -26.32
N VAL A 112 3.56 4.17 -25.67
CA VAL A 112 3.51 4.06 -24.21
C VAL A 112 4.45 2.96 -23.71
N VAL A 113 4.33 1.76 -24.27
CA VAL A 113 4.98 0.55 -23.74
C VAL A 113 6.45 0.47 -24.12
N GLU A 114 6.79 0.66 -25.40
CA GLU A 114 8.17 0.60 -25.87
C GLU A 114 9.07 1.62 -25.14
N PRO A 115 8.69 2.91 -25.00
CA PRO A 115 9.50 3.87 -24.25
C PRO A 115 9.67 3.48 -22.79
N PHE A 116 8.62 2.94 -22.17
CA PHE A 116 8.67 2.48 -20.78
C PHE A 116 9.63 1.31 -20.60
N LEU A 117 9.54 0.29 -21.45
CA LEU A 117 10.45 -0.86 -21.41
C LEU A 117 11.90 -0.48 -21.68
N GLN A 118 12.14 0.50 -22.56
CA GLN A 118 13.48 1.05 -22.81
C GLN A 118 14.04 1.81 -21.60
N ALA A 119 13.18 2.49 -20.84
CA ALA A 119 13.59 3.20 -19.62
C ALA A 119 13.87 2.23 -18.46
N GLU A 120 13.12 1.15 -18.35
CA GLU A 120 13.28 0.14 -17.29
C GLU A 120 14.40 -0.88 -17.59
N SER A 121 14.75 -1.08 -18.85
CA SER A 121 15.76 -2.06 -19.29
C SER A 121 17.04 -1.36 -19.74
N GLU A 122 18.10 -1.37 -18.95
CA GLU A 122 19.45 -1.05 -19.47
C GLU A 122 19.92 -2.05 -20.58
N ALA A 123 19.23 -3.18 -20.79
CA ALA A 123 19.34 -4.00 -22.00
C ALA A 123 18.21 -5.04 -22.11
N GLY A 124 17.36 -4.93 -23.14
CA GLY A 124 16.53 -6.04 -23.62
C GLY A 124 15.08 -5.68 -23.87
N ALA A 125 14.66 -5.75 -25.15
CA ALA A 125 13.29 -5.53 -25.57
C ALA A 125 12.37 -6.63 -25.00
N GLY A 126 11.53 -6.27 -24.04
CA GLY A 126 10.31 -7.02 -23.74
C GLY A 126 9.20 -6.62 -24.72
N SER A 127 8.28 -7.54 -25.00
CA SER A 127 6.98 -7.21 -25.60
C SER A 127 5.98 -6.78 -24.52
N LEU A 128 4.89 -6.11 -24.90
CA LEU A 128 3.73 -5.90 -24.02
C LEU A 128 3.23 -7.23 -23.44
N ASP A 129 3.21 -8.28 -24.25
CA ASP A 129 2.84 -9.63 -23.82
C ASP A 129 3.74 -10.15 -22.70
N ASP A 130 5.05 -9.93 -22.80
CA ASP A 130 6.01 -10.37 -21.78
C ASP A 130 5.83 -9.59 -20.47
N LEU A 131 5.54 -8.29 -20.58
CA LEU A 131 5.27 -7.42 -19.45
C LEU A 131 3.97 -7.83 -18.72
N ILE A 132 2.90 -8.03 -19.49
CA ILE A 132 1.60 -8.50 -18.98
C ILE A 132 1.77 -9.86 -18.31
N VAL A 133 2.40 -10.82 -18.97
CA VAL A 133 2.62 -12.17 -18.39
C VAL A 133 3.45 -12.10 -17.12
N GLY A 134 4.50 -11.28 -17.09
CA GLY A 134 5.38 -11.14 -15.93
C GLY A 134 4.72 -10.48 -14.71
N GLN A 135 3.89 -9.45 -14.93
CA GLN A 135 3.27 -8.68 -13.85
C GLN A 135 1.88 -9.17 -13.45
N LEU A 136 1.13 -9.80 -14.36
CA LEU A 136 -0.24 -10.28 -14.12
C LEU A 136 -0.33 -11.79 -13.88
N ALA A 137 0.81 -12.51 -13.94
CA ALA A 137 0.86 -13.91 -13.53
C ALA A 137 0.19 -14.06 -12.15
N PRO A 138 -0.72 -15.03 -11.98
CA PRO A 138 -1.31 -15.28 -10.68
C PRO A 138 -0.16 -15.57 -9.71
N ALA A 139 -0.09 -14.82 -8.61
CA ALA A 139 0.67 -15.24 -7.45
C ALA A 139 0.19 -16.65 -7.16
N GLU A 140 1.06 -17.65 -7.34
CA GLU A 140 0.71 -19.05 -7.13
C GLU A 140 -0.01 -19.15 -5.79
N ALA A 141 -1.27 -19.63 -5.85
CA ALA A 141 -2.11 -19.76 -4.68
C ALA A 141 -1.30 -20.40 -3.57
N GLU A 142 -1.09 -19.69 -2.46
CA GLU A 142 -0.46 -20.24 -1.28
C GLU A 142 -1.21 -21.54 -0.94
N ASN A 143 -0.51 -22.66 -1.08
CA ASN A 143 -1.07 -24.01 -0.96
C ASN A 143 -1.97 -24.12 0.27
N GLU A 144 -3.26 -24.38 0.05
CA GLU A 144 -4.06 -25.09 1.02
C GLU A 144 -3.54 -26.53 1.11
N ALA A 145 -2.77 -26.82 2.16
CA ALA A 145 -2.54 -28.17 2.66
C ALA A 145 -2.36 -28.15 4.19
N GLU A 146 -3.49 -28.36 4.87
CA GLU A 146 -3.70 -29.10 6.13
C GLU A 146 -2.53 -29.26 7.15
N GLY A 147 -2.75 -28.69 8.34
CA GLY A 147 -2.89 -29.48 9.57
C GLY A 147 -1.67 -29.71 10.47
N VAL A 148 -1.46 -28.85 11.48
CA VAL A 148 -0.98 -29.25 12.83
C VAL A 148 -1.50 -28.28 13.91
N GLY A 149 -2.41 -28.78 14.77
CA GLY A 149 -2.48 -28.55 16.23
C GLY A 149 -2.79 -27.15 16.80
N PRO A 150 -3.73 -27.01 17.76
CA PRO A 150 -3.96 -25.75 18.45
C PRO A 150 -2.88 -25.52 19.52
N THR A 151 -1.84 -24.74 19.23
CA THR A 151 -1.04 -24.10 20.29
C THR A 151 -1.72 -22.80 20.71
N GLY A 152 -2.80 -22.94 21.46
CA GLY A 152 -3.31 -21.86 22.29
C GLY A 152 -2.26 -21.53 23.36
N ILE A 153 -1.80 -20.28 23.38
CA ILE A 153 -1.16 -19.72 24.56
C ILE A 153 -2.27 -19.55 25.60
N ASP A 154 -2.43 -20.57 26.45
CA ASP A 154 -3.35 -20.55 27.58
C ASP A 154 -2.71 -19.73 28.71
N LEU A 155 -3.11 -18.47 28.83
CA LEU A 155 -2.66 -17.51 29.85
C LEU A 155 -3.27 -17.77 31.25
N ARG A 156 -3.64 -19.02 31.56
CA ARG A 156 -4.26 -19.40 32.84
C ARG A 156 -3.64 -20.65 33.45
N ASN A 157 -2.38 -20.54 33.87
CA ASN A 157 -1.89 -21.21 35.08
C ASN A 157 -0.49 -20.71 35.45
N SER A 158 -0.43 -19.68 36.29
CA SER A 158 0.78 -19.30 37.04
C SER A 158 0.36 -18.61 38.32
N LEU A 159 -0.41 -19.32 39.13
CA LEU A 159 -0.69 -19.03 40.52
C LEU A 159 -0.84 -20.41 41.16
N GLU A 160 0.13 -20.77 42.01
CA GLU A 160 0.13 -21.81 43.06
C GLU A 160 1.52 -22.49 43.13
N ALA A 161 2.43 -21.89 43.91
CA ALA A 161 3.39 -22.61 44.77
C ALA A 161 4.22 -21.60 45.59
N GLY A 162 3.83 -21.41 46.85
CA GLY A 162 4.58 -20.58 47.80
C GLY A 162 3.86 -20.34 49.12
N SER A 163 3.53 -21.40 49.86
CA SER A 163 3.02 -21.32 51.24
C SER A 163 4.18 -21.07 52.25
N PRO A 164 3.93 -20.85 53.57
CA PRO A 164 4.06 -19.52 54.16
C PRO A 164 5.00 -19.47 55.37
N SER A 165 5.63 -18.33 55.63
CA SER A 165 6.18 -18.03 56.95
C SER A 165 5.33 -16.98 57.65
N ARG A 166 4.63 -17.46 58.68
CA ARG A 166 3.92 -16.68 59.70
C ARG A 166 4.87 -15.69 60.36
N HIS A 167 4.53 -14.41 60.36
CA HIS A 167 4.80 -13.55 61.51
C HIS A 167 3.58 -12.66 61.79
N VAL A 168 3.21 -12.68 63.06
CA VAL A 168 2.06 -12.05 63.69
C VAL A 168 2.40 -10.58 63.96
N ASN A 169 1.49 -9.66 63.65
CA ASN A 169 1.11 -8.59 64.57
C ASN A 169 -0.16 -7.85 64.11
N SER A 170 -1.06 -7.67 65.07
CA SER A 170 -2.40 -7.09 64.98
C SER A 170 -2.37 -5.55 65.22
N PRO A 171 -3.51 -4.82 65.36
CA PRO A 171 -3.96 -3.79 64.41
C PRO A 171 -3.88 -2.34 64.96
N GLY A 172 -4.05 -1.34 64.08
CA GLY A 172 -4.20 0.08 64.45
C GLY A 172 -4.79 0.93 63.31
N PRO A 173 -5.46 2.04 63.61
CA PRO A 173 -6.81 2.31 63.08
C PRO A 173 -6.89 3.28 61.89
N CYS A 174 -8.02 3.21 61.19
CA CYS A 174 -8.54 4.25 60.29
C CYS A 174 -8.81 5.56 61.04
N PRO A 175 -8.47 6.71 60.43
CA PRO A 175 -9.23 7.95 60.52
C PRO A 175 -9.89 8.19 59.15
N GLY A 176 -11.19 8.47 59.03
CA GLY A 176 -11.98 9.34 59.87
C GLY A 176 -12.54 10.45 58.99
N ASP A 177 -13.77 10.24 58.55
CA ASP A 177 -14.68 11.18 57.88
C ASP A 177 -14.75 12.56 58.58
N ARG A 178 -14.81 13.65 57.80
CA ARG A 178 -15.45 14.96 58.09
C ARG A 178 -15.23 15.88 56.88
N GLN A 179 -16.23 15.99 55.99
CA GLN A 179 -17.29 17.01 55.96
C GLN A 179 -16.85 18.49 55.86
N ARG A 180 -17.61 19.21 55.02
CA ARG A 180 -17.92 20.67 54.96
C ARG A 180 -17.04 21.49 54.01
N PHE A 181 -17.51 22.51 53.30
CA PHE A 181 -18.79 23.07 52.79
C PHE A 181 -18.36 24.42 52.17
N ALA A 182 -19.21 25.02 51.33
CA ALA A 182 -19.12 26.38 50.76
C ALA A 182 -18.16 26.54 49.57
N SER A 183 -18.48 27.26 48.50
CA SER A 183 -19.70 27.94 48.03
C SER A 183 -19.52 28.18 46.53
#